data_AF-A0A3L6LWB1-F1
#
_entry.id   AF-A0A3L6LWB1-F1
#
_cell.length_a   1.000
_cell.length_b   1.000
_cell.length_c   1.000
_cell.angle_alpha   90.00
_cell.angle_beta   90.00
_cell.angle_gamma   90.00
#
_symmetry.space_group_name_H-M   'P 1'
#
loop_
_entity.id
_entity.type
_entity.pdbx_description
1 polymer ?
#
loop_
_entity_poly.entity_id
_entity_poly.type
_entity_poly.pdbx_seq_one_letter_code
_entity_poly.pdbx_strand_id
1 'polypeptide(L)'
;MNALYKVTTRSNPWEGFTVGEWTKAVDVRAFIQSNYTPYLGDASFLKGPTARTTGLWATLQVLLKQEQQKGVLDVSLAPSSITAHAAGYIDQANEIIVGLQ
;
A
#
# COMPACT_ATOMS: atom_id res chain seq x y z
N MET A 1 -0.90 14.96 -18.08
CA MET A 1 -0.99 13.69 -18.83
C MET A 1 -0.41 12.60 -17.95
N ASN A 2 -1.26 11.94 -17.16
CA ASN A 2 -0.84 10.85 -16.28
C ASN A 2 -0.70 9.58 -17.10
N ALA A 3 0.53 9.18 -17.38
CA ALA A 3 0.79 7.85 -17.90
C ALA A 3 0.24 6.85 -16.87
N LEU A 4 -0.79 6.11 -17.27
CA LEU A 4 -1.22 4.88 -16.63
C LEU A 4 0.03 3.99 -16.55
N TYR A 5 0.62 3.87 -15.36
CA TYR A 5 1.57 2.80 -15.09
C TYR A 5 0.75 1.50 -15.13
N LYS A 6 0.56 0.95 -16.34
CA LYS A 6 0.28 -0.47 -16.50
C LYS A 6 1.42 -1.15 -15.76
N VAL A 7 1.09 -1.83 -14.66
CA VAL A 7 2.00 -2.81 -14.08
C VAL A 7 2.21 -3.84 -15.18
N THR A 8 3.33 -3.71 -15.91
CA THR A 8 3.75 -4.75 -16.84
C THR A 8 4.10 -5.93 -15.95
N THR A 9 3.17 -6.87 -15.80
CA THR A 9 3.48 -8.14 -15.15
C THR A 9 4.58 -8.78 -15.97
N ARG A 10 5.81 -8.77 -15.43
CA ARG A 10 6.88 -9.59 -15.99
C ARG A 10 6.34 -11.03 -16.01
N SER A 11 6.53 -11.75 -17.11
CA SER A 11 6.09 -13.14 -17.22
C SER A 11 6.68 -14.01 -16.10
N ASN A 12 7.82 -13.59 -15.55
CA ASN A 12 8.42 -14.14 -14.34
C ASN A 12 8.51 -13.05 -13.26
N PRO A 13 7.83 -13.19 -12.10
CA PRO A 13 7.90 -12.21 -11.02
C PRO A 13 9.31 -12.08 -10.41
N TRP A 14 10.19 -13.05 -10.66
CA TRP A 14 11.56 -13.07 -10.14
C TRP A 14 12.62 -12.53 -11.10
N GLU A 15 12.22 -12.10 -12.29
CA GLU A 15 13.14 -11.59 -13.31
C GLU A 15 13.95 -10.39 -12.77
N GLY A 16 15.27 -10.44 -12.91
CA GLY A 16 16.19 -9.38 -12.50
C GLY A 16 16.65 -9.45 -11.03
N PHE A 17 16.13 -10.38 -10.22
CA PHE A 17 16.68 -10.64 -8.89
C PHE A 17 17.84 -11.64 -8.93
N THR A 18 18.82 -11.42 -8.05
CA THR A 18 19.89 -12.36 -7.75
C THR A 18 19.31 -13.63 -7.13
N VAL A 19 19.52 -14.76 -7.80
CA VAL A 19 19.10 -16.08 -7.31
C VAL A 19 19.93 -16.52 -6.10
N GLY A 20 19.36 -17.37 -5.25
CA GLY A 20 20.00 -17.87 -4.04
C GLY A 20 19.12 -18.84 -3.27
N GLU A 21 19.45 -19.10 -1.99
CA GLU A 21 18.70 -20.04 -1.15
C GLU A 21 17.21 -19.69 -0.98
N TRP A 22 16.86 -18.40 -1.08
CA TRP A 22 15.48 -17.92 -1.08
C TRP A 22 14.61 -18.48 -2.21
N THR A 23 15.23 -19.01 -3.29
CA THR A 23 14.51 -19.67 -4.39
C THR A 23 14.18 -21.14 -4.10
N LYS A 24 14.79 -21.72 -3.05
CA LYS A 24 14.63 -23.13 -2.66
C LYS A 24 13.79 -23.30 -1.39
N ALA A 25 13.71 -22.27 -0.56
CA ALA A 25 12.93 -22.25 0.67
C ALA A 25 12.36 -20.84 0.91
N VAL A 26 11.34 -20.76 1.78
CA VAL A 26 10.81 -19.46 2.22
C VAL A 26 11.85 -18.76 3.09
N ASP A 27 12.65 -17.88 2.48
CA ASP A 27 13.69 -17.10 3.15
C ASP A 27 13.72 -15.65 2.65
N VAL A 28 12.84 -14.84 3.23
CA VAL A 28 12.73 -13.41 2.91
C VAL A 28 14.02 -12.65 3.27
N ARG A 29 14.76 -13.11 4.29
CA ARG A 29 16.01 -12.48 4.70
C ARG A 29 17.07 -12.63 3.61
N ALA A 30 17.26 -13.84 3.09
CA ALA A 30 18.20 -14.09 1.99
C ALA A 30 17.79 -13.32 0.73
N PHE A 31 16.49 -13.25 0.40
CA PHE A 31 16.00 -12.43 -0.72
C PHE A 31 16.41 -10.97 -0.56
N ILE A 32 16.12 -10.35 0.59
CA ILE A 32 16.45 -8.94 0.84
C ILE A 32 17.96 -8.73 0.73
N GLN A 33 18.77 -9.51 1.45
CA GLN A 33 20.22 -9.36 1.50
C GLN A 33 20.88 -9.45 0.11
N SER A 34 20.37 -10.30 -0.78
CA SER A 34 20.91 -10.47 -2.13
C SER A 34 20.43 -9.42 -3.15
N ASN A 35 19.39 -8.63 -2.83
CA ASN A 35 18.68 -7.82 -3.84
C ASN A 35 18.45 -6.35 -3.46
N TYR A 36 18.60 -5.94 -2.20
CA TYR A 36 18.48 -4.54 -1.84
C TYR A 36 19.71 -3.73 -2.30
N THR A 37 19.48 -2.48 -2.68
CA THR A 37 20.57 -1.52 -2.92
C THR A 37 20.63 -0.58 -1.73
N PRO A 38 21.70 -0.61 -0.90
CA PRO A 38 21.90 0.38 0.14
C PRO A 38 21.90 1.79 -0.46
N TYR A 39 21.05 2.67 0.07
CA TYR A 39 21.03 4.08 -0.33
C TYR A 39 21.66 4.90 0.80
N LEU A 40 22.81 5.53 0.49
CA LEU A 40 23.59 6.35 1.43
C LEU A 40 23.52 7.86 1.09
N GLY A 41 22.64 8.23 0.15
CA GLY A 41 22.41 9.63 -0.22
C GLY A 41 21.43 10.34 0.73
N ASP A 42 20.93 11.49 0.30
CA ASP A 42 20.02 12.33 1.11
C ASP A 42 18.57 12.31 0.58
N ALA A 43 17.74 13.18 1.14
CA ALA A 43 16.31 13.29 0.83
C ALA A 43 15.99 14.05 -0.47
N SER A 44 16.98 14.53 -1.23
CA SER A 44 16.75 15.38 -2.43
C SER A 44 15.97 14.69 -3.55
N PHE A 45 15.99 13.34 -3.61
CA PHE A 45 15.24 12.58 -4.60
C PHE A 45 13.73 12.47 -4.29
N LEU A 46 13.31 12.77 -3.06
CA LEU A 46 11.93 12.62 -2.61
C LEU A 46 10.98 13.45 -3.46
N LYS A 47 9.78 12.92 -3.68
CA LYS A 47 8.69 13.59 -4.40
C LYS A 47 7.53 13.84 -3.45
N GLY A 48 6.87 14.98 -3.63
CA GLY A 48 5.68 15.34 -2.87
C GLY A 48 4.47 14.45 -3.21
N PRO A 49 3.38 14.59 -2.43
CA PRO A 49 2.17 13.82 -2.64
C PRO A 49 1.50 14.17 -3.97
N THR A 50 0.78 13.19 -4.53
CA THR A 50 -0.05 13.42 -5.72
C THR A 50 -1.38 14.08 -5.34
N ALA A 51 -2.07 14.71 -6.30
CA ALA A 51 -3.41 15.28 -6.08
C ALA A 51 -4.41 14.24 -5.55
N ARG A 52 -4.28 12.99 -6.00
CA ARG A 52 -5.05 11.84 -5.54
C ARG A 52 -4.79 11.52 -4.07
N THR A 53 -3.53 11.51 -3.66
CA THR A 53 -3.11 11.33 -2.27
C THR A 53 -3.68 12.42 -1.37
N THR A 54 -3.56 13.69 -1.78
CA THR A 54 -4.10 14.81 -1.00
C THR A 54 -5.62 14.81 -0.96
N GLY A 55 -6.29 14.37 -2.03
CA GLY A 55 -7.74 14.21 -2.08
C GLY A 55 -8.25 13.16 -1.11
N LEU A 56 -7.67 11.95 -1.14
CA LEU A 56 -7.98 10.89 -0.17
C LEU A 56 -7.76 11.36 1.27
N TRP A 57 -6.64 12.04 1.52
CA TRP A 57 -6.31 12.54 2.85
C TRP A 57 -7.30 13.60 3.33
N ALA A 58 -7.76 14.50 2.45
CA ALA A 58 -8.76 15.51 2.79
C ALA A 58 -10.09 14.87 3.23
N THR A 59 -10.54 13.81 2.53
CA THR A 59 -11.73 13.05 2.92
C THR A 59 -11.56 12.44 4.32
N LEU A 60 -10.43 11.78 4.56
CA LEU A 60 -10.13 11.17 5.86
C LEU A 60 -10.06 12.19 7.00
N GLN A 61 -9.43 13.35 6.77
CA GLN A 61 -9.30 14.39 7.80
C GLN A 61 -10.64 14.87 8.35
N VAL A 62 -11.69 14.92 7.51
CA VAL A 62 -13.05 15.26 7.96
C VAL A 62 -13.58 14.18 8.91
N LEU A 63 -13.42 12.90 8.57
CA LEU A 63 -13.87 11.77 9.39
C LEU A 63 -13.10 11.69 10.72
N LEU A 64 -11.78 11.86 10.67
CA LEU A 64 -10.93 11.86 11.86
C LEU A 64 -11.30 13.00 12.83
N LYS A 65 -11.66 14.18 12.31
CA LYS A 65 -12.15 15.29 13.14
C LYS A 65 -13.48 14.96 13.83
N GLN A 66 -14.36 14.20 13.17
CA GLN A 66 -15.61 13.73 13.79
C GLN A 66 -15.33 12.67 14.85
N GLU A 67 -14.43 11.74 14.57
CA GLU A 67 -14.03 10.69 15.51
C GLU A 67 -13.41 11.29 16.78
N GLN A 68 -12.53 12.29 16.66
CA GLN A 68 -11.97 13.01 17.82
C GLN A 68 -13.04 13.57 18.76
N GLN A 69 -14.24 13.90 18.26
CA GLN A 69 -15.35 14.41 19.07
C GLN A 69 -16.22 13.29 19.66
N LYS A 70 -16.30 12.14 18.98
CA LYS A 70 -17.24 11.05 19.28
C LYS A 70 -16.59 9.84 19.96
N GLY A 71 -15.27 9.70 19.88
CA GLY A 71 -14.52 8.52 20.28
C GLY A 71 -14.45 7.47 19.18
N VAL A 72 -15.57 6.81 18.88
CA VAL A 72 -15.69 5.82 17.79
C VAL A 72 -16.66 6.36 16.75
N LEU A 73 -16.27 6.35 15.48
CA LEU A 73 -17.13 6.88 14.41
C LEU A 73 -18.29 5.93 14.08
N ASP A 74 -18.00 4.63 13.91
CA ASP A 74 -18.98 3.56 13.66
C ASP A 74 -18.38 2.18 14.01
N VAL A 75 -19.24 1.17 14.22
CA VAL A 75 -18.81 -0.21 14.50
C VAL A 75 -19.80 -1.23 13.93
N SER A 76 -19.28 -2.25 13.26
CA SER A 76 -20.06 -3.40 12.82
C SER A 76 -20.38 -4.33 14.00
N LEU A 77 -21.62 -4.84 14.04
CA LEU A 77 -22.03 -5.89 14.97
C LEU A 77 -21.66 -7.31 14.49
N ALA A 78 -21.28 -7.46 13.22
CA ALA A 78 -20.86 -8.74 12.66
C ALA A 78 -19.45 -9.14 13.17
N PRO A 79 -19.23 -10.40 13.61
CA PRO A 79 -17.92 -10.88 14.00
C PRO A 79 -16.91 -10.81 12.85
N SER A 80 -15.71 -10.32 13.15
CA SER A 80 -14.65 -10.17 12.15
C SER A 80 -13.96 -11.51 11.83
N SER A 81 -13.69 -11.74 10.54
CA SER A 81 -12.84 -12.80 10.00
C SER A 81 -12.30 -12.36 8.63
N ILE A 82 -11.37 -13.11 8.02
CA ILE A 82 -10.72 -12.75 6.75
C ILE A 82 -11.73 -12.40 5.64
N THR A 83 -12.90 -13.04 5.61
CA THR A 83 -13.94 -12.81 4.58
C THR A 83 -15.27 -12.34 5.16
N ALA A 84 -15.29 -11.82 6.40
CA ALA A 84 -16.52 -11.38 7.04
C ALA A 84 -17.11 -10.10 6.45
N HIS A 85 -16.26 -9.23 5.91
CA HIS A 85 -16.66 -7.91 5.41
C HIS A 85 -16.42 -7.80 3.91
N ALA A 86 -17.30 -7.05 3.24
CA ALA A 86 -17.11 -6.69 1.84
C ALA A 86 -15.96 -5.70 1.68
N ALA A 87 -15.47 -5.54 0.46
CA ALA A 87 -14.44 -4.55 0.16
C ALA A 87 -14.91 -3.13 0.52
N GLY A 88 -14.10 -2.44 1.32
CA GLY A 88 -14.29 -1.03 1.66
C GLY A 88 -13.33 -0.12 0.90
N TYR A 89 -13.76 1.13 0.67
CA TYR A 89 -13.02 2.15 -0.07
C TYR A 89 -13.26 3.52 0.56
N ILE A 90 -12.26 4.41 0.49
CA ILE A 90 -12.43 5.83 0.83
C ILE A 90 -12.91 6.59 -0.42
N ASP A 91 -12.25 6.35 -1.55
CA ASP A 91 -12.60 6.85 -2.88
C ASP A 91 -12.00 5.90 -3.92
N GLN A 92 -12.81 4.92 -4.32
CA GLN A 92 -12.39 3.78 -5.13
C GLN A 92 -11.72 4.18 -6.46
N ALA A 93 -12.13 5.30 -7.07
CA ALA A 93 -11.56 5.78 -8.32
C ALA A 93 -10.13 6.34 -8.13
N ASN A 94 -9.78 6.68 -6.89
CA ASN A 94 -8.57 7.39 -6.51
C ASN A 94 -7.63 6.54 -5.64
N GLU A 95 -7.90 5.26 -5.40
CA GLU A 95 -7.00 4.40 -4.65
C GLU A 95 -6.08 3.61 -5.59
N ILE A 96 -4.76 3.62 -5.35
CA ILE A 96 -3.81 2.69 -6.02
C ILE A 96 -3.70 1.40 -5.23
N ILE A 97 -3.61 1.52 -3.91
CA ILE A 97 -3.52 0.42 -2.96
C ILE A 97 -4.82 0.46 -2.15
N VAL A 98 -5.48 -0.69 -2.05
CA VAL A 98 -6.82 -0.84 -1.47
C VAL A 98 -6.77 -1.80 -0.28
N GLY A 99 -7.80 -1.72 0.57
CA GLY A 99 -7.98 -2.60 1.71
C GLY A 99 -8.34 -1.81 2.97
N LEU A 100 -9.54 -2.08 3.49
CA LEU A 100 -9.99 -1.66 4.81
C LEU A 100 -10.30 -2.92 5.64
N GLN A 101 -10.34 -2.75 6.97
CA GLN A 101 -10.68 -3.81 7.93
C GLN A 101 -12.13 -4.25 7.78
#